data_AF-A0A822WW42-F1
#
_entry.id   AF-A0A822WW42-F1
#
_cell.length_a   1.000
_cell.length_b   1.000
_cell.length_c   1.000
_cell.angle_alpha   90.00
_cell.angle_beta   90.00
_cell.angle_gamma   90.00
#
_symmetry.space_group_name_H-M   'P 1'
#
loop_
_entity.id
_entity.type
_entity.pdbx_description
1 polymer ?
#
loop_
_entity_poly.entity_id
_entity_poly.type
_entity_poly.pdbx_seq_one_letter_code
_entity_poly.pdbx_strand_id
1 'polypeptide(L)'
;MAICYLKNGWQVEFIPETGAHKTPDLKVVKGADIFYVECKRLAKVTQYSEEERAEWLKRWEMARPLITRYHKPVFFDVIFKTEIVQTRIDVLLGAVAKIYGSDHLVKGKVAVCESDVILVQANLIDMERVDNHLRKWHVKYPSPQLNSLLDDQYDPFGSYTMVCNAKLCTFSNDELSTINVFIDEIEMPFCAKWICLADESVDKKAKDIKRVLVQAVKQAPIGESTIIHIGYETLHGPEVEFARDMKICELISDFNFMGKDIAAIYCHSFQPRLLADENWDFAETVRYFSQSRNAETILEQKLLTDVEGTIKSDDTHWAQDLREMLGK
;
A
#
# COMPACT_ATOMS: atom_id res chain seq x y z
N MET A 1 -18.45 0.36 -9.46
CA MET A 1 -19.67 0.27 -8.62
C MET A 1 -20.95 0.12 -9.41
N ALA A 2 -21.35 1.06 -10.29
CA ALA A 2 -22.57 0.91 -11.11
C ALA A 2 -22.65 -0.43 -11.86
N ILE A 3 -21.53 -0.88 -12.45
CA ILE A 3 -21.43 -2.19 -13.11
C ILE A 3 -21.70 -3.36 -12.14
N CYS A 4 -21.25 -3.27 -10.89
CA CYS A 4 -21.51 -4.30 -9.87
C CYS A 4 -23.01 -4.43 -9.59
N TYR A 5 -23.73 -3.31 -9.47
CA TYR A 5 -25.18 -3.33 -9.34
C TYR A 5 -25.89 -3.92 -10.56
N LEU A 6 -25.48 -3.54 -11.78
CA LEU A 6 -26.02 -4.12 -13.01
C LEU A 6 -25.81 -5.65 -13.06
N LYS A 7 -24.62 -6.14 -12.70
CA LYS A 7 -24.31 -7.58 -12.63
C LYS A 7 -25.19 -8.32 -11.61
N ASN A 8 -25.61 -7.65 -10.54
CA ASN A 8 -26.52 -8.19 -9.53
C ASN A 8 -28.02 -8.01 -9.90
N GLY A 9 -28.32 -7.57 -11.13
CA GLY A 9 -29.68 -7.43 -11.64
C GLY A 9 -30.43 -6.19 -11.15
N TRP A 10 -29.71 -5.17 -10.67
CA TRP A 10 -30.30 -3.87 -10.33
C TRP A 10 -30.36 -2.97 -11.56
N GLN A 11 -31.41 -2.16 -11.64
CA GLN A 11 -31.42 -0.99 -12.50
C GLN A 11 -30.65 0.13 -11.82
N VAL A 12 -29.85 0.91 -12.57
CA VAL A 12 -28.97 1.95 -12.02
C VAL A 12 -29.25 3.27 -12.71
N GLU A 13 -29.40 4.32 -11.92
CA GLU A 13 -29.55 5.71 -12.36
C GLU A 13 -28.50 6.57 -11.63
N PHE A 14 -27.76 7.39 -12.37
CA PHE A 14 -26.85 8.39 -11.77
C PHE A 14 -27.64 9.63 -11.36
N ILE A 15 -27.42 10.11 -10.14
CA ILE A 15 -28.10 11.30 -9.63
C ILE A 15 -27.24 12.53 -10.00
N PRO A 16 -27.78 13.50 -10.76
CA PRO A 16 -27.02 14.69 -11.13
C PRO A 16 -26.64 15.56 -9.93
N GLU A 17 -25.41 16.09 -9.93
CA GLU A 17 -25.00 17.09 -8.96
C GLU A 17 -25.70 18.43 -9.25
N THR A 18 -26.40 18.97 -8.25
CA THR A 18 -27.17 20.22 -8.40
C THR A 18 -26.50 21.44 -7.74
N GLY A 19 -25.38 21.23 -7.04
CA GLY A 19 -24.62 22.27 -6.32
C GLY A 19 -25.32 22.89 -5.09
N ALA A 20 -26.66 22.81 -5.01
CA ALA A 20 -27.45 23.38 -3.92
C ALA A 20 -27.40 22.52 -2.65
N HIS A 21 -27.44 21.19 -2.81
CA HIS A 21 -27.40 20.22 -1.73
C HIS A 21 -26.51 19.04 -2.13
N LYS A 22 -25.91 18.38 -1.14
CA LYS A 22 -25.19 17.14 -1.39
C LYS A 22 -26.19 16.02 -1.60
N THR A 23 -26.04 15.29 -2.70
CA THR A 23 -26.91 14.17 -3.09
C THR A 23 -26.10 12.87 -3.10
N PRO A 24 -26.76 11.71 -2.92
CA PRO A 24 -26.15 10.43 -3.22
C PRO A 24 -25.69 10.36 -4.68
N ASP A 25 -24.77 9.44 -4.98
CA ASP A 25 -24.23 9.27 -6.33
C ASP A 25 -25.18 8.50 -7.26
N LEU A 26 -25.82 7.44 -6.75
CA LEU A 26 -26.69 6.57 -7.56
C LEU A 26 -28.04 6.34 -6.88
N LYS A 27 -29.02 5.99 -7.70
CA LYS A 27 -30.25 5.32 -7.30
C LYS A 27 -30.29 3.95 -7.95
N VAL A 28 -30.62 2.93 -7.18
CA VAL A 28 -30.72 1.54 -7.67
C VAL A 28 -32.06 0.93 -7.33
N VAL A 29 -32.61 0.15 -8.27
CA VAL A 29 -33.95 -0.45 -8.14
C VAL A 29 -33.94 -1.91 -8.56
N LYS A 30 -34.56 -2.79 -7.76
CA LYS A 30 -34.78 -4.21 -8.09
C LYS A 30 -36.12 -4.67 -7.52
N GLY A 31 -37.10 -4.89 -8.39
CA GLY A 31 -38.46 -5.20 -7.95
C GLY A 31 -39.06 -4.03 -7.18
N ALA A 32 -39.43 -4.27 -5.91
CA ALA A 32 -39.97 -3.24 -5.02
C ALA A 32 -38.88 -2.52 -4.20
N ASP A 33 -37.65 -3.03 -4.20
CA ASP A 33 -36.56 -2.43 -3.42
C ASP A 33 -35.95 -1.25 -4.17
N ILE A 34 -35.80 -0.14 -3.44
CA ILE A 34 -35.16 1.09 -3.91
C ILE A 34 -34.10 1.48 -2.89
N PHE A 35 -32.88 1.71 -3.36
CA PHE A 35 -31.79 2.22 -2.53
C PHE A 35 -31.12 3.43 -3.19
N TYR A 36 -30.70 4.36 -2.36
CA TYR A 36 -29.73 5.38 -2.74
C TYR A 36 -28.33 4.87 -2.42
N VAL A 37 -27.35 5.18 -3.26
CA VAL A 37 -25.98 4.67 -3.11
C VAL A 37 -25.02 5.83 -3.03
N GLU A 38 -24.20 5.83 -1.99
CA GLU A 38 -23.16 6.81 -1.76
C GLU A 38 -21.78 6.16 -1.86
N CYS A 39 -20.93 6.75 -2.68
CA CYS A 39 -19.59 6.27 -3.00
C CYS A 39 -18.56 7.24 -2.40
N LYS A 40 -17.61 6.68 -1.66
CA LYS A 40 -16.47 7.46 -1.16
C LYS A 40 -15.18 6.69 -1.31
N ARG A 41 -14.09 7.45 -1.41
CA ARG A 41 -12.73 6.93 -1.46
C ARG A 41 -11.88 7.61 -0.40
N LEU A 42 -11.05 6.85 0.30
CA LEU A 42 -10.01 7.41 1.17
C LEU A 42 -8.85 7.96 0.33
N ALA A 43 -8.04 8.82 0.95
CA ALA A 43 -6.79 9.24 0.33
C ALA A 43 -5.81 8.07 0.32
N LYS A 44 -5.06 7.92 -0.79
CA LYS A 44 -4.15 6.81 -1.03
C LYS A 44 -3.11 6.60 0.07
N VAL A 45 -2.54 7.69 0.58
CA VAL A 45 -1.49 7.67 1.61
C VAL A 45 -1.90 8.60 2.75
N THR A 46 -1.62 8.20 3.99
CA THR A 46 -1.91 9.04 5.15
C THR A 46 -0.86 10.15 5.26
N GLN A 47 -1.26 11.33 5.77
CA GLN A 47 -0.30 12.40 6.09
C GLN A 47 0.85 11.90 6.99
N TYR A 48 0.54 11.03 7.95
CA TYR A 48 1.55 10.45 8.84
C TYR A 48 2.57 9.60 8.07
N SER A 49 2.13 8.79 7.10
CA SER A 49 3.04 7.99 6.26
C SER A 49 4.02 8.88 5.48
N GLU A 50 3.58 10.06 5.03
CA GLU A 50 4.46 11.05 4.37
C GLU A 50 5.45 11.69 5.34
N GLU A 51 5.00 12.03 6.55
CA GLU A 51 5.85 12.55 7.62
C GLU A 51 6.90 11.51 8.06
N GLU A 52 6.51 10.24 8.21
CA GLU A 52 7.41 9.13 8.53
C GLU A 52 8.46 8.93 7.43
N ARG A 53 8.05 8.97 6.15
CA ARG A 53 8.98 8.92 5.01
C ARG A 53 9.95 10.09 5.01
N ALA A 54 9.50 11.30 5.34
CA ALA A 54 10.38 12.46 5.46
C ALA A 54 11.40 12.28 6.59
N GLU A 55 11.00 11.70 7.73
CA GLU A 55 11.92 11.39 8.83
C GLU A 55 12.94 10.30 8.48
N TRP A 56 12.53 9.28 7.72
CA TRP A 56 13.45 8.30 7.15
C TRP A 56 14.51 8.98 6.27
N LEU A 57 14.09 9.82 5.32
CA LEU A 57 15.00 10.48 4.39
C LEU A 57 16.06 11.33 5.09
N LYS A 58 15.74 11.96 6.23
CA LYS A 58 16.74 12.70 7.02
C LYS A 58 17.85 11.79 7.56
N ARG A 59 17.49 10.60 8.05
CA ARG A 59 18.45 9.60 8.58
C ARG A 59 19.27 8.97 7.45
N TRP A 60 18.62 8.69 6.31
CA TRP A 60 19.29 8.24 5.09
C TRP A 60 20.34 9.25 4.62
N GLU A 61 19.97 10.53 4.47
CA GLU A 61 20.91 11.57 4.04
C GLU A 61 22.07 11.77 5.01
N MET A 62 21.84 11.63 6.31
CA MET A 62 22.91 11.68 7.31
C MET A 62 23.88 10.50 7.18
N ALA A 63 23.38 9.29 6.88
CA ALA A 63 24.20 8.09 6.71
C ALA A 63 24.86 8.01 5.32
N ARG A 64 24.29 8.65 4.30
CA ARG A 64 24.67 8.53 2.89
C ARG A 64 26.17 8.71 2.63
N PRO A 65 26.87 9.74 3.20
CA PRO A 65 28.30 9.91 2.96
C PRO A 65 29.15 8.72 3.44
N LEU A 66 28.73 8.03 4.51
CA LEU A 66 29.40 6.83 4.97
C LEU A 66 29.03 5.62 4.11
N ILE A 67 27.73 5.47 3.81
CA ILE A 67 27.20 4.39 2.97
C ILE A 67 27.97 4.32 1.65
N THR A 68 28.09 5.45 0.93
CA THR A 68 28.71 5.52 -0.40
C THR A 68 30.24 5.48 -0.39
N ARG A 69 30.88 5.53 0.78
CA ARG A 69 32.34 5.36 0.91
C ARG A 69 32.76 3.89 0.91
N TYR A 70 31.82 2.98 1.11
CA TYR A 70 32.13 1.57 1.06
C TYR A 70 32.51 1.16 -0.36
N HIS A 71 33.52 0.30 -0.48
CA HIS A 71 34.13 -0.05 -1.75
C HIS A 71 33.34 -1.10 -2.54
N LYS A 72 32.17 -1.53 -2.04
CA LYS A 72 31.28 -2.49 -2.69
C LYS A 72 29.82 -2.04 -2.57
N PRO A 73 28.95 -2.47 -3.50
CA PRO A 73 27.50 -2.31 -3.39
C PRO A 73 26.91 -3.01 -2.18
N VAL A 74 25.97 -2.36 -1.48
CA VAL A 74 25.37 -2.88 -0.24
C VAL A 74 23.86 -2.68 -0.27
N PHE A 75 23.14 -3.74 0.08
CA PHE A 75 21.72 -3.69 0.40
C PHE A 75 21.55 -3.63 1.91
N PHE A 76 20.64 -2.79 2.38
CA PHE A 76 20.26 -2.67 3.79
C PHE A 76 18.79 -3.03 3.97
N ASP A 77 18.49 -3.90 4.95
CA ASP A 77 17.14 -4.08 5.47
C ASP A 77 17.04 -3.40 6.83
N VAL A 78 16.15 -2.41 6.96
CA VAL A 78 16.07 -1.50 8.10
C VAL A 78 14.71 -1.57 8.75
N ILE A 79 14.67 -2.07 9.99
CA ILE A 79 13.45 -2.15 10.79
C ILE A 79 13.57 -1.17 11.96
N PHE A 80 12.72 -0.15 11.97
CA PHE A 80 12.53 0.71 13.13
C PHE A 80 11.55 0.06 14.11
N LYS A 81 11.98 -0.06 15.38
CA LYS A 81 11.18 -0.60 16.50
C LYS A 81 10.51 0.50 17.33
N THR A 82 10.87 1.75 17.07
CA THR A 82 10.31 2.95 17.67
C THR A 82 9.97 3.91 16.54
N GLU A 83 8.95 4.77 16.72
CA GLU A 83 8.59 5.77 15.70
C GLU A 83 9.83 6.51 15.21
N ILE A 84 10.00 6.61 13.89
CA ILE A 84 11.23 7.12 13.28
C ILE A 84 11.56 8.51 13.84
N VAL A 85 10.57 9.39 13.97
CA VAL A 85 10.72 10.75 14.52
C VAL A 85 11.31 10.79 15.93
N GLN A 86 11.09 9.76 16.75
CA GLN A 86 11.58 9.68 18.12
C GLN A 86 13.00 9.12 18.20
N THR A 87 13.49 8.47 17.15
CA THR A 87 14.87 7.97 17.11
C THR A 87 15.86 9.12 16.91
N ARG A 88 17.11 8.94 17.33
CA ARG A 88 18.17 9.89 17.01
C ARG A 88 18.40 9.97 15.50
N ILE A 89 18.69 11.16 15.02
CA ILE A 89 18.93 11.42 13.58
C ILE A 89 20.12 10.62 13.02
N ASP A 90 21.10 10.30 13.86
CA ASP A 90 22.32 9.57 13.50
C ASP A 90 22.23 8.06 13.75
N VAL A 91 21.06 7.54 14.13
CA VAL A 91 20.89 6.13 14.48
C VAL A 91 21.29 5.18 13.35
N LEU A 92 20.90 5.50 12.10
CA LEU A 92 21.26 4.72 10.92
C LEU A 92 22.76 4.82 10.63
N LEU A 93 23.34 6.02 10.73
CA LEU A 93 24.77 6.24 10.54
C LEU A 93 25.59 5.40 11.53
N GLY A 94 25.19 5.37 12.80
CA GLY A 94 25.85 4.57 13.83
C GLY A 94 25.76 3.06 13.55
N ALA A 95 24.61 2.57 13.07
CA ALA A 95 24.44 1.17 12.68
C ALA A 95 25.31 0.81 11.47
N VAL A 96 25.32 1.64 10.42
CA VAL A 96 26.18 1.45 9.24
C VAL A 96 27.66 1.45 9.62
N ALA A 97 28.09 2.37 10.49
CA ALA A 97 29.48 2.42 10.96
C ALA A 97 29.90 1.13 11.69
N LYS A 98 29.03 0.57 12.53
CA LYS A 98 29.29 -0.71 13.20
C LYS A 98 29.36 -1.87 12.20
N ILE A 99 28.45 -1.91 11.23
CA ILE A 99 28.44 -2.95 10.19
C ILE A 99 29.71 -2.88 9.34
N TYR A 100 30.09 -1.70 8.84
CA TYR A 100 31.29 -1.52 8.02
C TYR A 100 32.60 -1.72 8.79
N GLY A 101 32.59 -1.43 10.09
CA GLY A 101 33.70 -1.75 10.98
C GLY A 101 33.75 -3.21 11.43
N SER A 102 32.74 -4.02 11.07
CA SER A 102 32.74 -5.46 11.32
C SER A 102 33.33 -6.22 10.13
N ASP A 103 34.02 -7.33 10.39
CA ASP A 103 34.48 -8.25 9.34
C ASP A 103 33.35 -9.17 8.81
N HIS A 104 32.09 -8.83 9.09
CA HIS A 104 30.94 -9.68 8.79
C HIS A 104 30.26 -9.34 7.45
N LEU A 105 30.50 -8.16 6.88
CA LEU A 105 29.95 -7.76 5.58
C LEU A 105 30.78 -8.36 4.44
N VAL A 106 30.55 -9.66 4.18
CA VAL A 106 31.25 -10.45 3.16
C VAL A 106 30.24 -11.17 2.27
N LYS A 107 30.68 -11.61 1.09
CA LYS A 107 29.81 -12.25 0.09
C LYS A 107 29.08 -13.47 0.70
N GLY A 108 27.77 -13.53 0.51
CA GLY A 108 26.92 -14.62 0.98
C GLY A 108 26.62 -14.61 2.48
N LYS A 109 26.94 -13.52 3.20
CA LYS A 109 26.59 -13.35 4.62
C LYS A 109 25.80 -12.07 4.84
N VAL A 110 24.99 -12.09 5.90
CA VAL A 110 24.26 -10.92 6.40
C VAL A 110 24.97 -10.40 7.65
N ALA A 111 25.42 -9.16 7.60
CA ALA A 111 25.90 -8.43 8.76
C ALA A 111 24.70 -7.79 9.48
N VAL A 112 24.71 -7.79 10.82
CA VAL A 112 23.58 -7.33 11.63
C VAL A 112 24.06 -6.35 12.68
N CYS A 113 23.34 -5.24 12.81
CA CYS A 113 23.44 -4.33 13.94
C CYS A 113 22.05 -4.11 14.53
N GLU A 114 21.87 -4.46 15.79
CA GLU A 114 20.59 -4.36 16.49
C GLU A 114 20.72 -3.51 17.74
N SER A 115 19.65 -2.80 18.04
CA SER A 115 19.44 -2.02 19.26
C SER A 115 17.95 -2.08 19.64
N ASP A 116 17.59 -1.41 20.73
CA ASP A 116 16.20 -1.31 21.19
C ASP A 116 15.32 -0.52 20.21
N VAL A 117 15.90 0.38 19.40
CA VAL A 117 15.14 1.29 18.52
C VAL A 117 15.22 0.93 17.03
N ILE A 118 16.28 0.23 16.61
CA ILE A 118 16.51 -0.12 15.20
C ILE A 118 17.21 -1.48 15.08
N LEU A 119 16.83 -2.24 14.06
CA LEU A 119 17.54 -3.39 13.52
C LEU A 119 17.97 -3.05 12.09
N VAL A 120 19.27 -3.19 11.81
CA VAL A 120 19.83 -3.01 10.46
C VAL A 120 20.53 -4.29 10.08
N GLN A 121 20.09 -4.88 8.97
CA GLN A 121 20.76 -5.99 8.31
C GLN A 121 21.38 -5.49 7.02
N ALA A 122 22.53 -6.03 6.64
CA ALA A 122 23.22 -5.65 5.42
C ALA A 122 23.88 -6.84 4.73
N ASN A 123 23.80 -6.87 3.41
CA ASN A 123 24.48 -7.84 2.56
C ASN A 123 25.04 -7.15 1.32
N LEU A 124 26.06 -7.76 0.71
CA LEU A 124 26.59 -7.30 -0.57
C LEU A 124 25.59 -7.63 -1.67
N ILE A 125 25.33 -6.66 -2.56
CA ILE A 125 24.48 -6.90 -3.74
C ILE A 125 25.25 -7.78 -4.73
N ASP A 126 24.56 -8.78 -5.30
CA ASP A 126 25.11 -9.61 -6.36
C ASP A 126 25.14 -8.87 -7.70
N MET A 127 26.19 -8.06 -7.91
CA MET A 127 26.38 -7.32 -9.16
C MET A 127 26.54 -8.23 -10.37
N GLU A 128 27.01 -9.46 -10.22
CA GLU A 128 27.11 -10.39 -11.34
C GLU A 128 25.70 -10.71 -11.87
N ARG A 129 24.73 -10.93 -10.97
CA ARG A 129 23.32 -11.09 -11.34
C ARG A 129 22.77 -9.83 -12.01
N VAL A 130 23.01 -8.66 -11.43
CA VAL A 130 22.52 -7.37 -11.94
C VAL A 130 23.06 -7.09 -13.35
N ASP A 131 24.38 -7.21 -13.54
CA ASP A 131 25.04 -6.96 -14.83
C ASP A 131 24.57 -7.96 -15.90
N ASN A 132 24.41 -9.23 -15.52
CA ASN A 132 23.90 -10.25 -16.44
C ASN A 132 22.45 -9.97 -16.89
N HIS A 133 21.64 -9.33 -16.04
CA HIS A 133 20.31 -8.89 -16.41
C HIS A 133 20.36 -7.68 -17.35
N LEU A 134 21.13 -6.64 -16.98
CA LEU A 134 21.21 -5.38 -17.74
C LEU A 134 21.86 -5.55 -19.13
N ARG A 135 22.73 -6.54 -19.32
CA ARG A 135 23.24 -6.91 -20.66
C ARG A 135 22.17 -7.37 -21.64
N LYS A 136 21.00 -7.78 -21.14
CA LYS A 136 19.90 -8.32 -21.96
C LYS A 136 18.70 -7.36 -22.01
N TRP A 137 18.46 -6.63 -20.93
CA TRP A 137 17.24 -5.88 -20.70
C TRP A 137 17.52 -4.50 -20.15
N HIS A 138 16.74 -3.51 -20.58
CA HIS A 138 16.71 -2.20 -19.93
C HIS A 138 15.62 -2.21 -18.86
N VAL A 139 15.95 -1.75 -17.65
CA VAL A 139 15.03 -1.84 -16.51
C VAL A 139 14.40 -0.49 -16.25
N LYS A 140 13.08 -0.44 -16.10
CA LYS A 140 12.35 0.81 -15.85
C LYS A 140 12.88 1.52 -14.59
N TYR A 141 13.05 2.84 -14.65
CA TYR A 141 13.54 3.64 -13.51
C TYR A 141 12.56 4.72 -13.04
N PRO A 142 12.27 4.79 -11.72
CA PRO A 142 12.38 3.70 -10.73
C PRO A 142 11.36 2.59 -11.01
N SER A 143 11.60 1.36 -10.54
CA SER A 143 10.63 0.26 -10.68
C SER A 143 10.76 -0.84 -9.63
N PRO A 144 9.67 -1.60 -9.38
CA PRO A 144 9.69 -2.88 -8.65
C PRO A 144 10.75 -3.86 -9.16
N GLN A 145 10.87 -3.99 -10.49
CA GLN A 145 11.86 -4.86 -11.12
C GLN A 145 13.29 -4.47 -10.71
N LEU A 146 13.61 -3.17 -10.70
CA LEU A 146 14.91 -2.70 -10.21
C LEU A 146 15.12 -3.05 -8.74
N ASN A 147 14.13 -2.81 -7.88
CA ASN A 147 14.25 -3.16 -6.46
C ASN A 147 14.51 -4.66 -6.29
N SER A 148 13.83 -5.53 -7.05
CA SER A 148 14.03 -6.99 -6.99
C SER A 148 15.39 -7.46 -7.52
N LEU A 149 16.02 -6.69 -8.41
CA LEU A 149 17.38 -6.99 -8.85
C LEU A 149 18.42 -6.70 -7.77
N LEU A 150 18.11 -5.76 -6.86
CA LEU A 150 19.00 -5.32 -5.79
C LEU A 150 18.68 -5.98 -4.44
N ASP A 151 17.45 -6.44 -4.24
CA ASP A 151 16.94 -7.10 -3.05
C ASP A 151 16.63 -8.57 -3.35
N ASP A 152 17.42 -9.47 -2.75
CA ASP A 152 17.20 -10.92 -2.87
C ASP A 152 15.89 -11.39 -2.24
N GLN A 153 15.31 -10.58 -1.35
CA GLN A 153 14.06 -10.83 -0.64
C GLN A 153 13.08 -9.69 -0.92
N TYR A 154 12.90 -9.39 -2.21
CA TYR A 154 12.02 -8.33 -2.67
C TYR A 154 10.64 -8.40 -1.99
N ASP A 155 10.28 -7.30 -1.36
CA ASP A 155 9.02 -7.12 -0.64
C ASP A 155 8.20 -6.03 -1.36
N PRO A 156 7.06 -6.36 -1.98
CA PRO A 156 6.24 -5.37 -2.68
C PRO A 156 5.63 -4.31 -1.74
N PHE A 157 5.61 -4.54 -0.42
CA PHE A 157 5.13 -3.60 0.59
C PHE A 157 6.26 -2.75 1.20
N GLY A 158 7.51 -3.13 0.96
CA GLY A 158 8.69 -2.46 1.47
C GLY A 158 8.84 -1.03 0.91
N SER A 159 9.29 -0.11 1.75
CA SER A 159 9.69 1.22 1.28
C SER A 159 11.17 1.21 0.89
N TYR A 160 11.47 1.48 -0.38
CA TYR A 160 12.83 1.44 -0.91
C TYR A 160 13.42 2.84 -1.07
N THR A 161 14.72 2.97 -0.81
CA THR A 161 15.52 4.15 -1.08
C THR A 161 16.86 3.72 -1.66
N MET A 162 17.34 4.40 -2.69
CA MET A 162 18.57 4.02 -3.38
C MET A 162 19.42 5.24 -3.70
N VAL A 163 20.73 5.03 -3.66
CA VAL A 163 21.73 5.91 -4.29
C VAL A 163 22.65 5.04 -5.15
N CYS A 164 22.88 5.46 -6.39
CA CYS A 164 23.72 4.74 -7.35
C CYS A 164 24.28 5.69 -8.40
N ASN A 165 25.34 5.25 -9.08
CA ASN A 165 25.71 5.81 -10.38
C ASN A 165 24.97 4.99 -11.44
N ALA A 166 24.13 5.63 -12.25
CA ALA A 166 23.38 4.92 -13.28
C ALA A 166 23.49 5.65 -14.61
N LYS A 167 23.67 4.88 -15.69
CA LYS A 167 23.49 5.35 -17.06
C LYS A 167 22.03 5.13 -17.43
N LEU A 168 21.35 6.22 -17.73
CA LEU A 168 19.93 6.20 -18.08
C LEU A 168 19.75 6.30 -19.60
N CYS A 169 18.73 5.63 -20.11
CA CYS A 169 18.30 5.74 -21.50
C CYS A 169 16.79 6.03 -21.58
N THR A 170 16.36 6.56 -22.73
CA THR A 170 14.95 6.80 -23.06
C THR A 170 14.62 6.24 -24.43
N PHE A 171 13.39 5.76 -24.60
CA PHE A 171 12.89 5.23 -25.89
C PHE A 171 11.81 6.13 -26.52
N SER A 172 11.63 7.34 -25.99
CA SER A 172 10.72 8.34 -26.53
C SER A 172 11.48 9.54 -27.10
N ASN A 173 11.05 10.03 -28.26
CA ASN A 173 11.53 11.28 -28.84
C ASN A 173 10.99 12.53 -28.10
N ASP A 174 10.13 12.33 -27.11
CA ASP A 174 9.64 13.38 -26.23
C ASP A 174 10.59 13.56 -25.06
N GLU A 175 11.36 14.67 -25.09
CA GLU A 175 12.32 15.04 -24.04
C GLU A 175 11.66 15.27 -22.67
N LEU A 176 10.32 15.44 -22.61
CA LEU A 176 9.56 15.62 -21.37
C LEU A 176 9.02 14.32 -20.78
N SER A 177 9.20 13.18 -21.46
CA SER A 177 8.62 11.91 -21.05
C SER A 177 9.44 11.24 -19.93
N THR A 178 9.32 11.75 -18.71
CA THR A 178 9.86 11.15 -17.47
C THR A 178 9.34 9.72 -17.23
N ILE A 179 8.21 9.37 -17.85
CA ILE A 179 7.62 8.03 -17.84
C ILE A 179 8.37 6.99 -18.69
N ASN A 180 9.36 7.39 -19.51
CA ASN A 180 10.11 6.49 -20.40
C ASN A 180 11.61 6.44 -20.10
N VAL A 181 12.00 6.63 -18.83
CA VAL A 181 13.39 6.47 -18.36
C VAL A 181 13.67 5.05 -17.90
N PHE A 182 14.78 4.48 -18.34
CA PHE A 182 15.26 3.14 -18.03
C PHE A 182 16.75 3.17 -17.63
N ILE A 183 17.18 2.19 -16.83
CA ILE A 183 18.59 1.91 -16.54
C ILE A 183 19.16 1.04 -17.66
N ASP A 184 20.26 1.52 -18.22
CA ASP A 184 21.13 0.80 -19.15
C ASP A 184 22.28 0.14 -18.37
N GLU A 185 22.94 0.90 -17.49
CA GLU A 185 24.04 0.42 -16.66
C GLU A 185 23.91 0.99 -15.23
N ILE A 186 24.29 0.21 -14.22
CA ILE A 186 24.31 0.64 -12.82
C ILE A 186 25.63 0.26 -12.15
N GLU A 187 26.24 1.23 -11.49
CA GLU A 187 27.48 1.07 -10.75
C GLU A 187 27.29 1.51 -9.30
N MET A 188 27.91 0.76 -8.38
CA MET A 188 27.92 1.08 -6.95
C MET A 188 26.52 1.36 -6.35
N PRO A 189 25.49 0.51 -6.59
CA PRO A 189 24.21 0.72 -5.95
C PRO A 189 24.30 0.50 -4.44
N PHE A 190 23.71 1.42 -3.70
CA PHE A 190 23.40 1.27 -2.29
C PHE A 190 21.91 1.44 -2.10
N CYS A 191 21.25 0.39 -1.65
CA CYS A 191 19.80 0.35 -1.53
C CYS A 191 19.43 0.02 -0.09
N ALA A 192 18.36 0.64 0.40
CA ALA A 192 17.75 0.29 1.67
C ALA A 192 16.26 0.02 1.46
N LYS A 193 15.80 -1.13 1.95
CA LYS A 193 14.40 -1.37 2.30
C LYS A 193 14.21 -0.95 3.75
N TRP A 194 13.14 -0.25 4.05
CA TRP A 194 12.82 0.13 5.43
C TRP A 194 11.34 -0.02 5.75
N ILE A 195 11.09 -0.38 7.01
CA ILE A 195 9.76 -0.40 7.63
C ILE A 195 9.84 0.13 9.06
N CYS A 196 8.70 0.54 9.59
CA CYS A 196 8.53 0.93 10.98
C CYS A 196 7.43 0.08 11.60
N LEU A 197 7.81 -0.74 12.59
CA LEU A 197 6.95 -1.68 13.30
C LEU A 197 6.57 -1.18 14.70
N ALA A 198 6.84 0.09 15.02
CA ALA A 198 6.37 0.68 16.27
C ALA A 198 4.83 0.69 16.31
N ASP A 199 4.24 0.28 17.43
CA ASP A 199 2.79 0.19 17.59
C ASP A 199 2.10 1.53 17.24
N GLU A 200 2.66 2.65 17.67
CA GLU A 200 2.11 3.98 17.35
C GLU A 200 2.19 4.32 15.85
N SER A 201 3.20 3.82 15.14
CA SER A 201 3.31 4.00 13.69
C SER A 201 2.27 3.16 12.96
N VAL A 202 2.14 1.89 13.34
CA VAL A 202 1.12 0.99 12.80
C VAL A 202 -0.27 1.58 13.02
N ASP A 203 -0.56 2.04 14.24
CA ASP A 203 -1.82 2.66 14.63
C ASP A 203 -2.15 3.89 13.77
N LYS A 204 -1.19 4.83 13.61
CA LYS A 204 -1.39 6.08 12.86
C LYS A 204 -1.52 5.86 11.35
N LYS A 205 -0.87 4.82 10.79
CA LYS A 205 -1.02 4.39 9.39
C LYS A 205 -2.34 3.65 9.15
N ALA A 206 -2.83 2.91 10.15
CA ALA A 206 -4.11 2.22 10.15
C ALA A 206 -5.28 3.20 10.37
N LYS A 207 -5.46 4.16 9.45
CA LYS A 207 -6.59 5.10 9.53
C LYS A 207 -7.91 4.39 9.26
N ASP A 208 -8.87 4.60 10.14
CA ASP A 208 -10.25 4.16 9.98
C ASP A 208 -10.98 4.95 8.87
N ILE A 209 -12.25 4.59 8.65
CA ILE A 209 -13.13 5.22 7.67
C ILE A 209 -14.03 6.31 8.27
N LYS A 210 -13.88 6.69 9.55
CA LYS A 210 -14.88 7.48 10.31
C LYS A 210 -15.25 8.79 9.64
N ARG A 211 -14.24 9.56 9.22
CA ARG A 211 -14.46 10.86 8.57
C ARG A 211 -15.30 10.71 7.31
N VAL A 212 -15.01 9.67 6.52
CA VAL A 212 -15.70 9.38 5.26
C VAL A 212 -17.11 8.85 5.52
N LEU A 213 -17.27 7.95 6.50
CA LEU A 213 -18.56 7.41 6.89
C LEU A 213 -19.50 8.52 7.37
N VAL A 214 -19.04 9.44 8.21
CA VAL A 214 -19.82 10.63 8.63
C VAL A 214 -20.26 11.46 7.42
N GLN A 215 -19.38 11.67 6.43
CA GLN A 215 -19.72 12.42 5.22
C GLN A 215 -20.75 11.69 4.37
N ALA A 216 -20.64 10.36 4.25
CA ALA A 216 -21.58 9.55 3.50
C ALA A 216 -22.98 9.56 4.15
N VAL A 217 -23.06 9.38 5.47
CA VAL A 217 -24.33 9.41 6.21
C VAL A 217 -25.00 10.79 6.14
N LYS A 218 -24.24 11.88 6.14
CA LYS A 218 -24.81 13.23 5.94
C LYS A 218 -25.45 13.42 4.57
N GLN A 219 -25.01 12.66 3.56
CA GLN A 219 -25.52 12.72 2.19
C GLN A 219 -26.69 11.75 1.95
N ALA A 220 -26.89 10.80 2.86
CA ALA A 220 -28.05 9.91 2.84
C ALA A 220 -29.36 10.73 2.93
N PRO A 221 -30.35 10.50 2.03
CA PRO A 221 -31.66 11.14 2.12
C PRO A 221 -32.40 10.78 3.41
N ILE A 222 -33.32 11.65 3.85
CA ILE A 222 -34.16 11.38 5.03
C ILE A 222 -35.31 10.46 4.60
N GLY A 223 -35.54 9.38 5.35
CA GLY A 223 -36.66 8.45 5.13
C GLY A 223 -36.45 7.45 4.00
N GLU A 224 -35.28 7.43 3.39
CA GLU A 224 -34.94 6.62 2.22
C GLU A 224 -33.72 5.74 2.53
N SER A 225 -33.82 4.45 2.22
CA SER A 225 -32.76 3.48 2.52
C SER A 225 -31.51 3.76 1.68
N THR A 226 -30.34 3.84 2.33
CA THR A 226 -29.08 4.19 1.68
C THR A 226 -28.01 3.10 1.86
N ILE A 227 -27.31 2.77 0.79
CA ILE A 227 -26.13 1.89 0.80
C ILE A 227 -24.88 2.75 0.69
N ILE A 228 -23.87 2.45 1.49
CA ILE A 228 -22.60 3.18 1.49
C ILE A 228 -21.49 2.26 0.99
N HIS A 229 -20.71 2.72 0.02
CA HIS A 229 -19.49 2.06 -0.43
C HIS A 229 -18.27 2.95 -0.15
N ILE A 230 -17.25 2.39 0.49
CA ILE A 230 -16.01 3.08 0.84
C ILE A 230 -14.83 2.30 0.27
N GLY A 231 -14.11 2.89 -0.67
CA GLY A 231 -12.89 2.32 -1.25
C GLY A 231 -11.61 2.88 -0.64
N TYR A 232 -10.60 2.04 -0.43
CA TYR A 232 -9.27 2.47 -0.01
C TYR A 232 -8.17 1.53 -0.51
N GLU A 233 -6.99 2.09 -0.76
CA GLU A 233 -5.81 1.32 -1.11
C GLU A 233 -5.10 0.75 0.15
N THR A 234 -4.59 -0.47 0.03
CA THR A 234 -3.74 -1.13 1.03
C THR A 234 -2.30 -1.03 0.53
N LEU A 235 -1.43 -0.31 1.24
CA LEU A 235 -0.09 0.04 0.74
C LEU A 235 1.01 -0.09 1.80
N HIS A 236 0.65 -0.47 3.02
CA HIS A 236 1.55 -0.44 4.17
C HIS A 236 1.85 -1.83 4.73
N GLY A 237 1.52 -2.88 3.98
CA GLY A 237 1.75 -4.28 4.37
C GLY A 237 0.68 -4.83 5.34
N PRO A 238 0.69 -6.16 5.56
CA PRO A 238 -0.37 -6.85 6.27
C PRO A 238 -0.64 -6.36 7.70
N GLU A 239 0.40 -6.00 8.46
CA GLU A 239 0.27 -5.59 9.86
C GLU A 239 -0.60 -4.35 10.02
N VAL A 240 -0.43 -3.36 9.12
CA VAL A 240 -1.23 -2.14 9.12
C VAL A 240 -2.67 -2.42 8.68
N GLU A 241 -2.87 -3.33 7.73
CA GLU A 241 -4.20 -3.65 7.22
C GLU A 241 -5.03 -4.49 8.21
N PHE A 242 -4.40 -5.38 8.99
CA PHE A 242 -5.06 -6.03 10.13
C PHE A 242 -5.53 -5.01 11.18
N ALA A 243 -4.64 -4.10 11.59
CA ALA A 243 -5.00 -3.04 12.53
C ALA A 243 -6.12 -2.13 11.99
N ARG A 244 -6.10 -1.85 10.68
CA ARG A 244 -7.13 -1.05 10.01
C ARG A 244 -8.48 -1.77 9.98
N ASP A 245 -8.53 -3.06 9.62
CA ASP A 245 -9.77 -3.84 9.59
C ASP A 245 -10.42 -3.91 10.96
N MET A 246 -9.63 -4.14 12.02
CA MET A 246 -10.13 -4.13 13.41
C MET A 246 -10.78 -2.80 13.76
N LYS A 247 -10.09 -1.68 13.50
CA LYS A 247 -10.63 -0.33 13.75
C LYS A 247 -11.89 -0.05 12.96
N ILE A 248 -11.99 -0.51 11.72
CA ILE A 248 -13.19 -0.35 10.88
C ILE A 248 -14.35 -1.14 11.48
N CYS A 249 -14.12 -2.38 11.90
CA CYS A 249 -15.15 -3.22 12.52
C CYS A 249 -15.70 -2.60 13.81
N GLU A 250 -14.81 -2.19 14.72
CA GLU A 250 -15.17 -1.51 15.98
C GLU A 250 -15.88 -0.18 15.74
N LEU A 251 -15.41 0.61 14.77
CA LEU A 251 -16.04 1.87 14.40
C LEU A 251 -17.48 1.68 13.94
N ILE A 252 -17.73 0.69 13.06
CA ILE A 252 -19.05 0.48 12.46
C ILE A 252 -20.03 -0.10 13.47
N SER A 253 -19.59 -0.98 14.39
CA SER A 253 -20.48 -1.58 15.40
C SER A 253 -21.14 -0.52 16.29
N ASP A 254 -20.39 0.55 16.60
CA ASP A 254 -20.79 1.58 17.55
C ASP A 254 -21.20 2.89 16.86
N PHE A 255 -21.34 2.89 15.53
CA PHE A 255 -21.56 4.11 14.77
C PHE A 255 -23.00 4.64 14.91
N ASN A 256 -23.14 5.92 15.25
CA ASN A 256 -24.44 6.59 15.24
C ASN A 256 -24.77 7.14 13.85
N PHE A 257 -25.75 6.54 13.17
CA PHE A 257 -26.22 6.94 11.84
C PHE A 257 -27.12 8.19 11.83
N MET A 258 -27.24 8.92 12.94
CA MET A 258 -27.97 10.19 13.04
C MET A 258 -29.45 10.09 12.57
N GLY A 259 -30.08 8.95 12.81
CA GLY A 259 -31.46 8.67 12.40
C GLY A 259 -31.67 8.44 10.90
N LYS A 260 -30.59 8.32 10.11
CA LYS A 260 -30.65 7.94 8.69
C LYS A 260 -30.85 6.44 8.56
N ASP A 261 -31.62 6.04 7.55
CA ASP A 261 -31.79 4.63 7.21
C ASP A 261 -30.62 4.16 6.34
N ILE A 262 -29.58 3.64 6.99
CA ILE A 262 -28.48 2.98 6.29
C ILE A 262 -28.80 1.49 6.18
N ALA A 263 -28.90 1.00 4.96
CA ALA A 263 -29.21 -0.39 4.64
C ALA A 263 -28.01 -1.30 4.86
N ALA A 264 -26.88 -0.95 4.26
CA ALA A 264 -25.64 -1.70 4.31
C ALA A 264 -24.42 -0.79 4.05
N ILE A 265 -23.26 -1.24 4.52
CA ILE A 265 -21.96 -0.59 4.25
C ILE A 265 -21.03 -1.63 3.64
N TYR A 266 -20.36 -1.28 2.54
CA TYR A 266 -19.32 -2.08 1.90
C TYR A 266 -18.00 -1.32 1.92
N CYS A 267 -16.97 -1.92 2.48
CA CYS A 267 -15.60 -1.43 2.50
C CYS A 267 -14.78 -2.25 1.51
N HIS A 268 -14.25 -1.58 0.48
CA HIS A 268 -13.45 -2.18 -0.58
C HIS A 268 -11.99 -1.82 -0.36
N SER A 269 -11.18 -2.83 -0.08
CA SER A 269 -9.74 -2.72 0.11
C SER A 269 -9.04 -3.19 -1.17
N PHE A 270 -8.25 -2.31 -1.79
CA PHE A 270 -7.61 -2.57 -3.07
C PHE A 270 -6.08 -2.67 -2.93
N GLN A 271 -5.52 -3.79 -3.36
CA GLN A 271 -4.08 -4.03 -3.37
C GLN A 271 -3.60 -4.22 -4.81
N PRO A 272 -2.95 -3.22 -5.42
CA PRO A 272 -2.11 -3.47 -6.59
C PRO A 272 -0.86 -4.22 -6.11
N ARG A 273 -0.63 -5.42 -6.62
CA ARG A 273 0.61 -6.17 -6.39
C ARG A 273 1.55 -5.92 -7.57
N LEU A 274 2.64 -5.23 -7.27
CA LEU A 274 3.65 -4.85 -8.24
C LEU A 274 4.76 -5.91 -8.24
N LEU A 275 4.57 -6.97 -9.02
CA LEU A 275 5.56 -8.03 -9.12
C LEU A 275 6.68 -7.64 -10.11
N ALA A 276 7.86 -8.21 -9.89
CA ALA A 276 9.05 -7.93 -10.68
C ALA A 276 9.10 -8.64 -12.03
N ASP A 277 8.27 -9.65 -12.23
CA ASP A 277 8.22 -10.56 -13.38
C ASP A 277 7.19 -10.15 -14.44
N GLU A 278 6.79 -8.87 -14.45
CA GLU A 278 5.76 -8.30 -15.34
C GLU A 278 4.35 -8.88 -15.16
N ASN A 279 4.17 -9.86 -14.26
CA ASN A 279 2.83 -10.27 -13.84
C ASN A 279 2.23 -9.16 -13.00
N TRP A 280 1.12 -8.61 -13.47
CA TRP A 280 0.33 -7.71 -12.66
C TRP A 280 -0.70 -8.55 -11.90
N ASP A 281 -0.79 -8.31 -10.60
CA ASP A 281 -1.85 -8.90 -9.78
C ASP A 281 -2.58 -7.78 -9.03
N PHE A 282 -3.84 -8.01 -8.74
CA PHE A 282 -4.70 -7.06 -8.07
C PHE A 282 -5.71 -7.79 -7.21
N ALA A 283 -5.59 -7.57 -5.91
CA ALA A 283 -6.53 -8.12 -4.96
C ALA A 283 -7.55 -7.05 -4.54
N GLU A 284 -8.80 -7.47 -4.44
CA GLU A 284 -9.85 -6.73 -3.77
C GLU A 284 -10.41 -7.57 -2.62
N THR A 285 -10.49 -6.98 -1.44
CA THR A 285 -11.25 -7.55 -0.32
C THR A 285 -12.44 -6.67 -0.03
N VAL A 286 -13.61 -7.28 0.14
CA VAL A 286 -14.85 -6.57 0.49
C VAL A 286 -15.30 -7.00 1.87
N ARG A 287 -15.22 -6.08 2.83
CA ARG A 287 -15.85 -6.21 4.15
C ARG A 287 -17.22 -5.56 4.07
N TYR A 288 -18.26 -6.24 4.53
CA TYR A 288 -19.62 -5.73 4.46
C TYR A 288 -20.33 -5.82 5.79
N PHE A 289 -21.23 -4.87 6.03
CA PHE A 289 -21.91 -4.69 7.30
C PHE A 289 -23.40 -4.47 7.02
N SER A 290 -24.23 -5.41 7.48
CA SER A 290 -25.68 -5.28 7.46
C SER A 290 -26.12 -4.29 8.52
N GLN A 291 -27.05 -3.41 8.17
CA GLN A 291 -27.65 -2.44 9.08
C GLN A 291 -29.16 -2.64 9.07
N SER A 292 -29.94 -1.78 8.40
CA SER A 292 -31.39 -1.99 8.31
C SER A 292 -31.80 -3.09 7.32
N ARG A 293 -30.88 -3.55 6.47
CA ARG A 293 -31.09 -4.64 5.49
C ARG A 293 -29.88 -5.58 5.48
N ASN A 294 -30.11 -6.82 5.04
CA ASN A 294 -29.03 -7.80 4.92
C ASN A 294 -28.17 -7.49 3.67
N ALA A 295 -26.90 -7.13 3.91
CA ALA A 295 -25.94 -6.83 2.85
C ALA A 295 -25.75 -8.02 1.89
N GLU A 296 -25.76 -9.26 2.39
CA GLU A 296 -25.56 -10.45 1.56
C GLU A 296 -26.65 -10.62 0.51
N THR A 297 -27.88 -10.22 0.81
CA THR A 297 -29.01 -10.33 -0.11
C THR A 297 -29.09 -9.17 -1.10
N ILE A 298 -28.46 -8.03 -0.78
CA ILE A 298 -28.45 -6.86 -1.67
C ILE A 298 -27.47 -7.11 -2.83
N LEU A 299 -26.24 -7.54 -2.52
CA LEU A 299 -25.20 -7.85 -3.49
C LEU A 299 -24.68 -9.27 -3.26
N GLU A 300 -25.03 -10.19 -4.16
CA GLU A 300 -24.46 -11.53 -4.19
C GLU A 300 -23.00 -11.44 -4.67
N GLN A 301 -22.77 -10.80 -5.82
CA GLN A 301 -21.45 -10.45 -6.34
C GLN A 301 -21.00 -9.10 -5.77
N LYS A 302 -20.03 -9.10 -4.84
CA LYS A 302 -19.65 -7.89 -4.08
C LYS A 302 -18.39 -7.19 -4.61
N LEU A 303 -17.50 -7.94 -5.27
CA LEU A 303 -16.25 -7.44 -5.83
C LEU A 303 -16.52 -6.45 -6.96
N LEU A 304 -15.91 -5.26 -6.88
CA LEU A 304 -16.01 -4.23 -7.91
C LEU A 304 -15.13 -4.49 -9.12
N THR A 305 -14.05 -5.24 -8.92
CA THR A 305 -13.03 -5.57 -9.93
C THR A 305 -13.13 -6.99 -10.48
N ASP A 306 -14.20 -7.71 -10.14
CA ASP A 306 -14.49 -9.07 -10.64
C ASP A 306 -14.55 -9.09 -12.18
N VAL A 307 -13.72 -9.95 -12.78
CA VAL A 307 -13.68 -10.25 -14.21
C VAL A 307 -13.74 -11.76 -14.42
N GLU A 308 -13.94 -12.19 -15.65
CA GLU A 308 -13.89 -13.62 -15.96
C GLU A 308 -12.51 -14.20 -15.57
N GLY A 309 -12.51 -15.29 -14.81
CA GLY A 309 -11.29 -15.91 -14.28
C GLY A 309 -10.81 -15.37 -12.93
N THR A 310 -11.49 -14.39 -12.32
CA THR A 310 -11.17 -13.94 -10.96
C THR A 310 -11.26 -15.10 -9.96
N ILE A 311 -10.16 -15.34 -9.25
CA ILE A 311 -10.09 -16.33 -8.17
C ILE A 311 -10.71 -15.69 -6.91
N LYS A 312 -11.69 -16.38 -6.33
CA LYS A 312 -12.39 -15.91 -5.13
C LYS A 312 -11.97 -16.76 -3.93
N SER A 313 -11.81 -16.09 -2.79
CA SER A 313 -11.47 -16.71 -1.50
C SER A 313 -12.31 -16.06 -0.42
N ASP A 314 -12.70 -16.84 0.59
CA ASP A 314 -13.37 -16.34 1.80
C ASP A 314 -12.37 -15.81 2.84
N ASP A 315 -11.28 -15.20 2.35
CA ASP A 315 -10.21 -14.67 3.19
C ASP A 315 -9.80 -13.28 2.70
N THR A 316 -9.14 -12.52 3.56
CA THR A 316 -8.67 -11.19 3.21
C THR A 316 -7.34 -11.28 2.47
N HIS A 317 -7.09 -10.36 1.54
CA HIS A 317 -5.83 -10.40 0.79
C HIS A 317 -4.63 -10.16 1.72
N TRP A 318 -4.76 -9.33 2.76
CA TRP A 318 -3.67 -9.14 3.72
C TRP A 318 -3.36 -10.39 4.55
N ALA A 319 -4.35 -11.28 4.79
CA ALA A 319 -4.09 -12.58 5.42
C ALA A 319 -3.38 -13.54 4.46
N GLN A 320 -3.67 -13.47 3.16
CA GLN A 320 -2.94 -14.21 2.13
C GLN A 320 -1.51 -13.69 2.00
N ASP A 321 -1.34 -12.37 1.89
CA ASP A 321 -0.04 -11.68 1.83
C ASP A 321 0.84 -12.08 3.03
N LEU A 322 0.30 -12.09 4.24
CA LEU A 322 1.04 -12.50 5.44
C LEU A 322 1.49 -13.97 5.36
N ARG A 323 0.67 -14.88 4.81
CA ARG A 323 1.08 -16.28 4.65
C ARG A 323 2.18 -16.45 3.61
N GLU A 324 2.04 -15.76 2.48
CA GLU A 324 3.05 -15.72 1.41
C GLU A 324 4.39 -15.20 1.96
N MET A 325 4.37 -14.10 2.73
CA MET A 325 5.56 -13.55 3.41
C MET A 325 6.20 -14.53 4.40
N LEU A 326 5.38 -15.34 5.10
CA LEU A 326 5.86 -16.35 6.04
C LEU A 326 6.25 -17.68 5.37
N GLY A 327 6.15 -17.77 4.03
CA GLY A 327 6.44 -18.99 3.27
C GLY A 327 5.49 -20.15 3.57
N LYS A 328 4.22 -19.85 3.88
CA LYS A 328 3.20 -20.83 4.31
C LYS A 328 2.09 -21.04 3.29
#